data_AF-G5SDY5-F1
#
_entry.id   AF-G5SDY5-F1
#
_cell.length_a   1.000
_cell.length_b   1.000
_cell.length_c   1.000
_cell.angle_alpha   90.00
_cell.angle_beta   90.00
_cell.angle_gamma   90.00
#
_symmetry.space_group_name_H-M   'P 1'
#
loop_
_entity.id
_entity.type
_entity.pdbx_description
1 polymer ?
#
loop_
_entity_poly.entity_id
_entity_poly.type
_entity_poly.pdbx_seq_one_letter_code
_entity_poly.pdbx_strand_id
1 'polypeptide(L)' 'PWFIKAQRPDGSPLIFGYDVVDHHGHNVGIVGQGSQLFIRTNDIPPEVSVPVDKEQGLSCSITFGKMVDESKVYICR' A
#
# COMPACT_ATOMS: atom_id res chain seq x y z
N PRO A 1 -5.22 6.44 -11.92
CA PRO A 1 -4.78 6.46 -10.51
C PRO A 1 -5.70 5.54 -9.72
N TRP A 2 -5.17 4.81 -8.77
CA TRP A 2 -5.91 3.81 -8.00
C TRP A 2 -6.00 4.25 -6.54
N PHE A 3 -7.17 4.11 -5.95
CA PHE A 3 -7.47 4.50 -4.58
C PHE A 3 -7.79 3.25 -3.76
N ILE A 4 -6.78 2.77 -3.06
CA ILE A 4 -6.87 1.48 -2.36
C ILE A 4 -6.89 1.73 -0.87
N LYS A 5 -7.94 1.29 -0.18
CA LYS A 5 -7.95 1.34 1.28
C LYS A 5 -7.21 0.13 1.84
N ALA A 6 -6.28 0.35 2.76
CA ALA A 6 -5.59 -0.76 3.42
C ALA A 6 -5.37 -0.48 4.91
N GLN A 7 -5.14 -1.53 5.70
CA GLN A 7 -4.82 -1.44 7.12
C GLN A 7 -3.86 -2.55 7.53
N ARG A 8 -3.19 -2.41 8.67
CA ARG A 8 -2.37 -3.48 9.25
C ARG A 8 -3.26 -4.62 9.79
N PRO A 9 -2.71 -5.83 10.03
CA PRO A 9 -3.50 -6.99 10.44
C PRO A 9 -4.13 -6.83 11.82
N ASP A 10 -3.52 -6.00 12.67
CA ASP A 10 -4.00 -5.59 14.00
C ASP A 10 -5.10 -4.51 13.94
N GLY A 11 -5.45 -4.02 12.74
CA GLY A 11 -6.41 -2.93 12.54
C GLY A 11 -5.79 -1.53 12.63
N SER A 12 -4.50 -1.42 12.91
CA SER A 12 -3.81 -0.13 12.96
C SER A 12 -3.73 0.51 11.56
N PRO A 13 -3.81 1.85 11.44
CA PRO A 13 -3.72 2.53 10.16
C PRO A 13 -2.29 2.47 9.58
N LEU A 14 -2.20 2.65 8.26
CA LEU A 14 -0.93 2.93 7.61
C LEU A 14 -0.50 4.37 7.88
N ILE A 15 0.82 4.60 7.92
CA ILE A 15 1.36 5.90 8.27
C ILE A 15 1.20 6.86 7.08
N PHE A 16 0.54 7.98 7.32
CA PHE A 16 0.34 9.02 6.32
C PHE A 16 1.67 9.54 5.76
N GLY A 17 1.72 9.76 4.45
CA GLY A 17 2.87 10.33 3.74
C GLY A 17 3.97 9.31 3.41
N TYR A 18 3.77 8.04 3.72
CA TYR A 18 4.76 7.01 3.41
C TYR A 18 4.67 6.56 1.95
N ASP A 19 5.83 6.27 1.38
CA ASP A 19 5.96 5.78 0.02
C ASP A 19 5.37 4.38 -0.11
N VAL A 20 4.64 4.17 -1.21
CA VAL A 20 4.20 2.85 -1.65
C VAL A 20 5.16 2.42 -2.73
N VAL A 21 5.82 1.28 -2.56
CA VAL A 21 6.79 0.76 -3.52
C VAL A 21 6.32 -0.54 -4.14
N ASP A 22 6.70 -0.79 -5.40
CA ASP A 22 6.51 -2.09 -6.03
C ASP A 22 7.56 -3.12 -5.55
N HIS A 23 7.47 -4.35 -6.05
CA HIS A 23 8.42 -5.44 -5.76
C HIS A 23 9.84 -5.19 -6.28
N HIS A 24 10.06 -4.15 -7.11
CA HIS A 24 11.37 -3.70 -7.55
C HIS A 24 11.92 -2.55 -6.68
N GLY A 25 11.14 -2.07 -5.71
CA GLY A 25 11.49 -0.93 -4.86
C GLY A 25 11.23 0.43 -5.51
N HIS A 26 10.53 0.50 -6.65
CA HIS A 26 10.17 1.77 -7.26
C HIS A 26 8.98 2.37 -6.54
N ASN A 27 9.04 3.68 -6.28
CA ASN A 27 7.88 4.40 -5.79
C ASN A 27 6.77 4.38 -6.85
N VAL A 28 5.62 3.82 -6.47
CA VAL A 28 4.42 3.74 -7.30
C VAL A 28 3.28 4.58 -6.73
N GLY A 29 3.44 5.14 -5.53
CA GLY A 29 2.39 5.89 -4.86
C GLY A 29 2.75 6.38 -3.47
N ILE A 30 1.73 6.86 -2.77
CA ILE A 30 1.85 7.40 -1.41
C ILE A 30 0.63 7.02 -0.55
N VAL A 31 0.84 6.84 0.75
CA VAL A 31 -0.24 6.67 1.72
C VAL A 31 -0.88 8.02 2.04
N GLY A 32 -2.13 8.18 1.66
CA GLY A 32 -3.00 9.31 1.97
C GLY A 32 -3.73 9.16 3.32
N GLN A 33 -4.58 10.15 3.63
CA GLN A 33 -5.35 10.17 4.88
C GLN A 33 -6.29 8.97 4.96
N GLY A 34 -6.54 8.46 6.17
CA GLY A 34 -7.44 7.32 6.38
C GLY A 34 -6.90 5.98 5.87
N SER A 35 -5.58 5.85 5.70
CA SER A 35 -4.90 4.67 5.14
C SER A 35 -5.32 4.33 3.70
N GLN A 36 -5.58 5.37 2.90
CA GLN A 36 -5.87 5.22 1.49
C GLN A 36 -4.59 5.38 0.68
N LEU A 37 -4.16 4.34 -0.04
CA LEU A 37 -3.05 4.38 -0.97
C LEU A 37 -3.48 5.07 -2.25
N PHE A 38 -2.67 6.01 -2.72
CA PHE A 38 -2.80 6.67 -4.00
C PHE A 38 -1.71 6.14 -4.94
N ILE A 39 -2.05 5.15 -5.76
CA ILE A 39 -1.11 4.52 -6.71
C ILE A 39 -1.24 5.19 -8.08
N ARG A 40 -0.11 5.59 -8.66
CA ARG A 40 0.00 6.37 -9.90
C ARG A 40 0.72 5.59 -11.00
N THR A 41 0.28 4.37 -11.25
CA THR A 41 0.81 3.50 -12.31
C THR A 41 -0.26 3.17 -13.34
N ASN A 42 0.16 2.87 -14.58
CA ASN A 42 -0.74 2.40 -15.64
C ASN A 42 -1.23 0.98 -15.34
N ASP A 43 -0.31 0.12 -14.91
CA ASP A 43 -0.59 -1.25 -14.47
C ASP A 43 -0.43 -1.34 -12.96
N ILE A 44 -1.38 -2.00 -12.30
CA ILE A 44 -1.26 -2.28 -10.87
C ILE A 44 -0.24 -3.40 -10.70
N PRO A 45 0.84 -3.19 -9.93
CA PRO A 45 1.77 -4.26 -9.62
C PRO A 45 1.04 -5.35 -8.82
N PRO A 46 1.42 -6.64 -8.94
CA PRO A 46 0.75 -7.73 -8.21
C PRO A 46 0.88 -7.58 -6.69
N GLU A 47 1.91 -6.87 -6.24
CA GLU A 47 2.18 -6.61 -4.84
C GLU A 47 2.81 -5.22 -4.70
N VAL A 48 2.45 -4.55 -3.61
CA VAL A 48 3.14 -3.34 -3.14
C VAL A 48 3.57 -3.49 -1.70
N SER A 49 4.62 -2.79 -1.33
CA SER A 49 5.09 -2.71 0.04
C SER A 49 4.99 -1.29 0.58
N VAL A 50 4.62 -1.18 1.85
CA VAL A 50 4.51 0.08 2.58
C VAL A 50 5.37 -0.03 3.83
N PRO A 51 6.32 0.89 4.05
CA PRO A 51 7.10 0.88 5.28
C PRO A 51 6.17 1.04 6.49
N VAL A 52 6.37 0.23 7.52
CA VAL A 52 5.68 0.36 8.81
C VAL A 52 6.57 1.01 9.86
N ASP A 53 7.88 0.86 9.70
CA ASP A 53 8.92 1.48 10.50
C ASP A 53 10.16 1.69 9.61
N LYS A 54 10.48 2.95 9.30
CA LYS A 54 11.63 3.28 8.44
C LYS A 54 12.97 3.09 9.15
N GLU A 55 13.01 3.23 10.48
CA GLU A 55 14.25 3.12 11.26
C GLU A 55 14.68 1.66 11.38
N GLN A 56 13.71 0.75 11.52
CA GLN A 56 13.94 -0.68 11.59
C GLN A 56 13.91 -1.37 10.21
N GLY A 57 13.61 -0.64 9.13
CA GLY A 57 13.48 -1.18 7.79
C GLY A 57 12.31 -2.16 7.63
N LEU A 58 11.32 -2.08 8.52
CA LEU A 58 10.15 -2.96 8.48
C LEU A 58 9.14 -2.39 7.48
N SER A 59 8.63 -3.27 6.63
CA SER A 59 7.54 -2.98 5.70
C SER A 59 6.51 -4.08 5.75
N CYS A 60 5.29 -3.74 5.37
CA CYS A 60 4.23 -4.70 5.16
C CYS A 60 3.89 -4.74 3.66
N SER A 61 3.40 -5.88 3.20
CA SER A 61 3.06 -6.11 1.80
C SER A 61 1.56 -6.27 1.61
N ILE A 62 1.07 -5.72 0.50
CA ILE A 62 -0.32 -5.79 0.06
C ILE A 62 -0.32 -6.46 -1.31
N THR A 63 -0.88 -7.67 -1.37
CA THR A 63 -1.04 -8.40 -2.62
C THR A 63 -2.40 -8.08 -3.25
N PHE A 64 -2.39 -7.79 -4.55
CA PHE A 64 -3.59 -7.56 -5.34
C PHE A 64 -3.96 -8.81 -6.13
N GLY A 65 -5.26 -9.00 -6.36
CA GLY A 65 -5.74 -10.01 -7.29
C GLY A 65 -5.54 -9.59 -8.74
N LYS A 66 -6.13 -10.33 -9.67
CA LYS A 66 -6.11 -10.02 -11.11
C LYS A 66 -6.73 -8.65 -11.43
N MET A 67 -7.59 -8.14 -10.54
CA MET A 67 -8.15 -6.80 -10.55
C MET A 67 -8.14 -6.24 -9.13
N VAL A 68 -7.97 -4.93 -8.99
CA VAL A 68 -8.14 -4.22 -7.72
C VAL A 68 -9.60 -3.88 -7.52
N ASP A 69 -10.07 -4.11 -6.30
CA ASP A 69 -11.40 -3.75 -5.83
C ASP A 69 -11.27 -2.57 -4.86
N GLU A 70 -11.53 -1.36 -5.36
CA GLU A 70 -11.44 -0.12 -4.56
C GLU A 70 -12.49 -0.03 -3.44
N SER A 71 -13.50 -0.92 -3.43
CA SER A 71 -14.49 -1.00 -2.35
C SER A 71 -14.00 -1.81 -1.14
N LYS A 72 -12.94 -2.62 -1.33
CA LYS A 72 -12.40 -3.50 -0.30
C LYS A 72 -11.32 -2.78 0.53
N VAL A 73 -11.28 -3.13 1.82
CA VAL A 73 -10.13 -2.84 2.68
C VAL A 73 -9.13 -3.99 2.60
N TYR A 74 -7.95 -3.70 2.06
CA TYR A 74 -6.85 -4.64 1.98
C TYR A 74 -6.08 -4.73 3.30
N ILE A 75 -5.47 -5.88 3.55
CA ILE A 75 -4.64 -6.09 4.74
C ILE A 75 -3.17 -6.06 4.31
N CYS A 76 -2.41 -5.16 4.92
CA CYS A 76 -0.96 -5.08 4.78
C CYS A 76 -0.33 -6.09 5.75
N ARG A 77 0.32 -7.14 5.24
CA ARG A 77 0.86 -8.25 6.05
C ARG A 77 2.37 -8.17 6.20
#